data_AF-A0A4R2NPA7-F1
#
_entry.id   AF-A0A4R2NPA7-F1
#
_cell.length_a   1.000
_cell.length_b   1.000
_cell.length_c   1.000
_cell.angle_alpha   90.00
_cell.angle_beta   90.00
_cell.angle_gamma   90.00
#
_symmetry.space_group_name_H-M   'P 1'
#
loop_
_entity.id
_entity.type
_entity.pdbx_description
1 polymer ?
#
loop_
_entity_poly.entity_id
_entity_poly.type
_entity_poly.pdbx_seq_one_letter_code
_entity_poly.pdbx_strand_id
1 'polypeptide(L)'
;MSDITELERRIAAALERIGTGLDGLERINPDRPDADEHAALREALEAERTANAQLNERVKAIRERQEVQVARLEERAEEARLRLAEAENQIARLRAVNARLRETSAALRAANAEGLADAGAIDTAMKAELEALATLRAGDRAELEAIIADLAPMAAKEDGNA
;
A
#
# COMPACT_ATOMS: atom_id res chain seq x y z
N MET A 1 88.86 6.13 -20.74
CA MET A 1 88.23 4.79 -20.60
C MET A 1 88.23 4.29 -19.16
N SER A 2 89.26 4.57 -18.34
CA SER A 2 89.30 4.17 -16.91
C SER A 2 88.24 4.84 -16.02
N ASP A 3 87.93 6.13 -16.25
CA ASP A 3 86.97 6.86 -15.40
C ASP A 3 85.52 6.38 -15.57
N ILE A 4 85.16 5.93 -16.78
CA ILE A 4 83.84 5.37 -17.07
C ILE A 4 83.66 4.05 -16.34
N THR A 5 84.67 3.17 -16.37
CA THR A 5 84.64 1.88 -15.65
C THR A 5 84.59 2.05 -14.13
N GLU A 6 85.20 3.11 -13.58
CA GLU A 6 85.13 3.42 -12.15
C GLU A 6 83.75 3.96 -11.75
N LEU A 7 83.15 4.82 -12.57
CA LEU A 7 81.79 5.32 -12.37
C LEU A 7 80.76 4.19 -12.46
N GLU A 8 80.90 3.29 -13.44
CA GLU A 8 80.05 2.09 -13.57
C GLU A 8 80.15 1.20 -12.33
N ARG A 9 81.36 0.97 -11.81
CA ARG A 9 81.58 0.19 -10.59
C ARG A 9 80.94 0.85 -9.36
N ARG A 10 81.01 2.18 -9.25
CA ARG A 10 80.38 2.94 -8.16
C ARG A 10 78.85 2.96 -8.25
N ILE A 11 78.29 3.07 -9.45
CA ILE A 11 76.84 3.02 -9.67
C ILE A 11 76.33 1.61 -9.35
N ALA A 12 77.00 0.56 -9.81
CA ALA A 12 76.63 -0.82 -9.47
C ALA A 12 76.63 -1.05 -7.95
N ALA A 13 77.67 -0.60 -7.24
CA ALA A 13 77.73 -0.70 -5.78
C ALA A 13 76.66 0.16 -5.07
N ALA A 14 76.32 1.33 -5.61
CA ALA A 14 75.26 2.17 -5.07
C ALA A 14 73.88 1.52 -5.29
N LEU A 15 73.62 0.94 -6.45
CA LEU A 15 72.38 0.22 -6.75
C LEU A 15 72.22 -1.03 -5.88
N GLU A 16 73.30 -1.78 -5.64
CA GLU A 16 73.30 -2.95 -4.74
C GLU A 16 73.07 -2.54 -3.27
N ARG A 17 73.65 -1.42 -2.83
CA ARG A 17 73.40 -0.84 -1.50
C ARG A 17 71.96 -0.33 -1.35
N ILE A 18 71.37 0.22 -2.41
CA ILE A 18 69.96 0.64 -2.43
C ILE A 18 69.06 -0.59 -2.40
N GLY A 19 69.36 -1.62 -3.20
CA GLY A 19 68.62 -2.89 -3.20
C GLY A 19 68.62 -3.56 -1.82
N THR A 20 69.80 -3.71 -1.21
CA THR A 20 69.91 -4.26 0.16
C THR A 20 69.24 -3.37 1.21
N GLY A 21 69.28 -2.04 1.04
CA GLY A 21 68.57 -1.10 1.90
C GLY A 21 67.04 -1.21 1.79
N LEU A 22 66.52 -1.41 0.59
CA LEU A 22 65.09 -1.64 0.32
C LEU A 22 64.63 -2.99 0.88
N ASP A 23 65.41 -4.05 0.68
CA ASP A 23 65.14 -5.37 1.26
C ASP A 23 65.14 -5.33 2.80
N GLY A 24 66.01 -4.51 3.40
CA GLY A 24 66.04 -4.27 4.83
C GLY A 24 64.80 -3.51 5.33
N LEU A 25 64.40 -2.45 4.63
CA LEU A 25 63.18 -1.69 4.93
C LEU A 25 61.91 -2.54 4.81
N GLU A 26 61.86 -3.45 3.85
CA GLU A 26 60.75 -4.38 3.66
C GLU A 26 60.61 -5.38 4.83
N ARG A 27 61.73 -5.80 5.43
CA ARG A 27 61.73 -6.69 6.60
C ARG A 27 61.46 -5.99 7.94
N ILE A 28 61.71 -4.68 8.03
CA ILE A 28 61.62 -3.89 9.27
C ILE A 28 60.22 -3.32 9.51
N ASN A 29 59.29 -3.40 8.55
CA ASN A 29 57.94 -2.90 8.72
C ASN A 29 56.93 -4.03 9.01
N PRO A 30 56.80 -4.50 10.27
CA PRO A 30 55.88 -5.56 10.66
C PRO A 30 54.40 -5.15 10.56
N ASP A 31 54.12 -3.85 10.44
CA ASP A 31 52.77 -3.28 10.26
C ASP A 31 52.43 -2.99 8.80
N ARG A 32 53.28 -3.39 7.84
CA ARG A 32 52.94 -3.30 6.42
C ARG A 32 51.81 -4.30 6.17
N PRO A 33 50.59 -3.85 5.82
CA PRO A 33 49.49 -4.78 5.57
C PRO A 33 49.92 -5.73 4.47
N ASP A 34 49.77 -7.03 4.72
CA ASP A 34 50.03 -8.05 3.73
C ASP A 34 49.24 -7.68 2.47
N ALA A 35 49.92 -7.57 1.34
CA ALA A 35 49.31 -7.12 0.10
C ALA A 35 48.15 -8.03 -0.30
N ASP A 36 48.25 -9.32 0.05
CA ASP A 36 47.22 -10.32 -0.19
C ASP A 36 46.03 -10.14 0.77
N GLU A 37 46.28 -9.86 2.06
CA GLU A 37 45.23 -9.55 3.03
C GLU A 37 44.49 -8.26 2.68
N HIS A 38 45.23 -7.22 2.26
CA HIS A 38 44.63 -5.96 1.83
C HIS A 38 43.80 -6.13 0.54
N ALA A 39 44.22 -6.99 -0.38
CA ALA A 39 43.44 -7.32 -1.57
C ALA A 39 42.15 -8.06 -1.20
N ALA A 40 42.23 -9.06 -0.32
CA ALA A 40 41.08 -9.82 0.16
C ALA A 40 40.06 -8.94 0.92
N LEU A 41 40.54 -8.02 1.77
CA LEU A 41 39.67 -7.08 2.49
C LEU A 41 38.96 -6.10 1.54
N ARG A 42 39.63 -5.65 0.47
CA ARG A 42 38.99 -4.80 -0.56
C ARG A 42 37.91 -5.58 -1.31
N GLU A 43 38.18 -6.82 -1.68
CA GLU A 43 37.19 -7.67 -2.35
C GLU A 43 35.96 -7.91 -1.45
N ALA A 44 36.18 -8.24 -0.17
CA ALA A 44 35.12 -8.41 0.81
C ALA A 44 34.29 -7.14 1.00
N LEU A 45 34.93 -5.96 1.06
CA LEU A 45 34.25 -4.67 1.16
C LEU A 45 33.39 -4.37 -0.07
N GLU A 46 33.90 -4.63 -1.28
CA GLU A 46 33.13 -4.43 -2.52
C GLU A 46 31.95 -5.42 -2.63
N ALA A 47 32.14 -6.67 -2.18
CA ALA A 47 31.06 -7.64 -2.08
C ALA A 47 29.99 -7.19 -1.08
N GLU A 48 30.38 -6.70 0.10
CA GLU A 48 29.46 -6.19 1.11
C GLU A 48 28.71 -4.94 0.60
N ARG A 49 29.41 -4.00 -0.04
CA ARG A 49 28.81 -2.80 -0.64
C ARG A 49 27.75 -3.17 -1.69
N THR A 50 28.06 -4.16 -2.53
CA THR A 50 27.12 -4.66 -3.53
C THR A 50 25.90 -5.30 -2.86
N ALA A 51 26.09 -6.11 -1.83
CA ALA A 51 24.99 -6.70 -1.07
C ALA A 51 24.13 -5.64 -0.37
N ASN A 52 24.76 -4.61 0.23
CA ASN A 52 24.07 -3.49 0.86
C ASN A 52 23.24 -2.69 -0.16
N ALA A 53 23.80 -2.40 -1.34
CA ALA A 53 23.07 -1.72 -2.40
C ALA A 53 21.82 -2.52 -2.84
N GLN A 54 21.96 -3.84 -3.03
CA GLN A 54 20.83 -4.71 -3.37
C GLN A 54 19.76 -4.75 -2.26
N LEU A 55 20.17 -4.81 -0.99
CA LEU A 55 19.25 -4.78 0.14
C LEU A 55 18.52 -3.44 0.24
N ASN A 56 19.21 -2.32 0.04
CA ASN A 56 18.60 -0.99 0.05
C ASN A 56 17.55 -0.84 -1.07
N GLU A 57 17.85 -1.32 -2.28
CA GLU A 57 16.88 -1.34 -3.39
C GLU A 57 15.67 -2.24 -3.07
N ARG A 58 15.89 -3.41 -2.48
CA ARG A 58 14.79 -4.29 -2.04
C ARG A 58 13.92 -3.64 -0.96
N VAL A 59 14.53 -3.00 0.03
CA VAL A 59 13.81 -2.29 1.10
C VAL A 59 13.01 -1.13 0.52
N LYS A 60 13.58 -0.38 -0.42
CA LYS A 60 12.89 0.70 -1.12
C LYS A 60 11.67 0.18 -1.89
N ALA A 61 11.85 -0.87 -2.69
CA ALA A 61 10.75 -1.48 -3.44
C ALA A 61 9.64 -2.05 -2.52
N ILE A 62 10.01 -2.62 -1.37
CA ILE A 62 9.05 -3.09 -0.37
C ILE A 62 8.28 -1.91 0.24
N ARG A 63 8.97 -0.83 0.61
CA ARG A 63 8.34 0.37 1.16
C ARG A 63 7.36 1.00 0.17
N GLU A 64 7.77 1.19 -1.07
CA GLU A 64 6.90 1.72 -2.13
C GLU A 64 5.65 0.84 -2.31
N ARG A 65 5.82 -0.49 -2.34
CA ARG A 65 4.69 -1.41 -2.41
C ARG A 65 3.79 -1.31 -1.18
N GLN A 66 4.36 -1.19 0.02
CA GLN A 66 3.62 -1.06 1.27
C GLN A 66 2.83 0.24 1.32
N GLU A 67 3.44 1.37 0.91
CA GLU A 67 2.77 2.67 0.84
C GLU A 67 1.55 2.61 -0.09
N VAL A 68 1.70 2.00 -1.28
CA VAL A 68 0.57 1.79 -2.21
C VAL A 68 -0.51 0.89 -1.61
N GLN A 69 -0.13 -0.18 -0.91
CA GLN A 69 -1.09 -1.08 -0.26
C GLN A 69 -1.83 -0.41 0.89
N VAL A 70 -1.13 0.37 1.72
CA VAL A 70 -1.73 1.12 2.83
C VAL A 70 -2.70 2.15 2.29
N ALA A 71 -2.31 2.97 1.30
CA ALA A 71 -3.20 3.95 0.69
C ALA A 71 -4.47 3.32 0.12
N ARG A 72 -4.35 2.17 -0.55
CA ARG A 72 -5.50 1.41 -1.08
C ARG A 72 -6.40 0.86 0.02
N LEU A 73 -5.83 0.41 1.13
CA LEU A 73 -6.61 -0.10 2.27
C LEU A 73 -7.33 1.04 3.00
N GLU A 74 -6.68 2.20 3.13
CA GLU A 74 -7.28 3.41 3.68
C GLU A 74 -8.46 3.89 2.84
N GLU A 75 -8.29 3.96 1.51
CA GLU A 75 -9.36 4.32 0.58
C GLU A 75 -10.58 3.38 0.72
N ARG A 76 -10.34 2.07 0.71
CA ARG A 76 -11.40 1.06 0.91
C ARG A 76 -12.07 1.15 2.27
N ALA A 77 -11.32 1.48 3.32
CA ALA A 77 -11.87 1.64 4.66
C ALA A 77 -12.80 2.85 4.74
N GLU A 78 -12.44 3.96 4.10
CA GLU A 78 -13.29 5.15 4.01
C GLU A 78 -14.54 4.89 3.15
N GLU A 79 -14.40 4.22 2.01
CA GLU A 79 -15.56 3.80 1.20
C GLU A 79 -16.52 2.92 2.00
N ALA A 80 -16.00 1.93 2.75
CA ALA A 80 -16.82 1.04 3.57
C ALA A 80 -17.52 1.81 4.71
N ARG A 81 -16.86 2.80 5.32
CA ARG A 81 -17.46 3.66 6.35
C ARG A 81 -18.61 4.50 5.78
N LEU A 82 -18.44 5.07 4.59
CA LEU A 82 -19.48 5.83 3.93
C LEU A 82 -20.69 4.95 3.57
N ARG A 83 -20.46 3.76 3.01
CA ARG A 83 -21.53 2.78 2.74
C ARG A 83 -22.27 2.38 4.01
N LEU A 84 -21.57 2.17 5.12
CA LEU A 84 -22.19 1.85 6.41
C LEU A 84 -23.09 2.99 6.91
N ALA A 85 -22.60 4.24 6.87
CA ALA A 85 -23.38 5.39 7.28
C ALA A 85 -24.64 5.58 6.42
N GLU A 86 -24.53 5.33 5.10
CA GLU A 86 -25.69 5.34 4.21
C GLU A 86 -26.70 4.25 4.56
N ALA A 87 -26.24 3.01 4.78
CA ALA A 87 -27.10 1.90 5.18
C ALA A 87 -27.82 2.16 6.52
N GLU A 88 -27.12 2.75 7.50
CA GLU A 88 -27.71 3.15 8.79
C GLU A 88 -28.83 4.19 8.60
N ASN A 89 -28.62 5.17 7.72
CA ASN A 89 -29.64 6.16 7.37
C ASN A 89 -30.85 5.53 6.67
N GLN A 90 -30.61 4.60 5.74
CA GLN A 90 -31.69 3.86 5.06
C GLN A 90 -32.51 3.04 6.07
N ILE A 91 -31.87 2.32 7.00
CA ILE A 91 -32.54 1.57 8.07
C ILE A 91 -33.36 2.50 8.97
N ALA A 92 -32.80 3.65 9.36
CA ALA A 92 -33.53 4.63 10.17
C ALA A 92 -34.78 5.13 9.45
N ARG A 93 -34.67 5.44 8.15
CA ARG A 93 -35.80 5.86 7.31
C ARG A 93 -36.86 4.76 7.18
N LEU A 94 -36.46 3.53 6.92
CA LEU A 94 -37.38 2.39 6.84
C LEU A 94 -38.12 2.15 8.17
N ARG A 95 -37.43 2.30 9.31
CA ARG A 95 -38.06 2.21 10.63
C ARG A 95 -39.11 3.31 10.84
N ALA A 96 -38.79 4.55 10.48
CA ALA A 96 -39.72 5.68 10.60
C ALA A 96 -40.97 5.48 9.74
N VAL A 97 -40.78 5.07 8.48
CA VAL A 97 -41.85 4.72 7.54
C VAL A 97 -42.73 3.58 8.08
N ASN A 98 -42.14 2.50 8.59
CA ASN A 98 -42.89 1.39 9.17
C ASN A 98 -43.68 1.81 10.41
N ALA A 99 -43.11 2.67 11.27
CA ALA A 99 -43.82 3.21 12.41
C ALA A 99 -45.03 4.04 11.97
N ARG A 100 -44.86 4.89 10.94
CA ARG A 100 -45.95 5.68 10.37
C ARG A 100 -47.05 4.80 9.75
N LEU A 101 -46.68 3.77 9.03
CA LEU A 101 -47.64 2.82 8.44
C LEU A 101 -48.44 2.07 9.51
N ARG A 102 -47.81 1.70 10.62
CA ARG A 102 -48.50 1.07 11.76
C ARG A 102 -49.49 2.03 12.42
N GLU A 103 -49.08 3.28 12.61
CA GLU A 103 -49.92 4.34 13.17
C GLU A 103 -51.15 4.60 12.27
N THR A 104 -50.95 4.79 10.96
CA THR A 104 -52.05 5.01 10.01
C THR A 104 -52.97 3.79 9.92
N SER A 105 -52.41 2.58 9.92
CA SER A 105 -53.21 1.34 9.94
C SER A 105 -54.04 1.21 11.22
N ALA A 106 -53.49 1.62 12.37
CA ALA A 106 -54.24 1.61 13.64
C ALA A 106 -55.37 2.64 13.63
N ALA A 107 -55.10 3.86 13.15
CA ALA A 107 -56.10 4.92 13.01
C ALA A 107 -57.24 4.50 12.06
N LEU A 108 -56.92 3.89 10.93
CA LEU A 108 -57.93 3.36 10.00
C LEU A 108 -58.80 2.27 10.63
N ARG A 109 -58.20 1.34 11.38
CA ARG A 109 -58.97 0.29 12.08
C ARG A 109 -59.90 0.88 13.13
N ALA A 110 -59.45 1.89 13.88
CA ALA A 110 -60.28 2.61 14.85
C ALA A 110 -61.45 3.35 14.17
N ALA A 111 -61.17 4.12 13.12
CA ALA A 111 -62.19 4.84 12.35
C ALA A 111 -63.23 3.89 11.74
N ASN A 112 -62.80 2.75 11.19
CA ASN A 112 -63.70 1.73 10.67
C ASN A 112 -64.55 1.06 11.78
N ALA A 113 -63.97 0.82 12.96
CA ALA A 113 -64.70 0.24 14.10
C ALA A 113 -65.79 1.19 14.65
N GLU A 114 -65.55 2.49 14.56
CA GLU A 114 -66.52 3.53 14.93
C GLU A 114 -67.58 3.80 13.83
N GLY A 115 -67.49 3.11 12.68
CA GLY A 115 -68.35 3.37 11.52
C GLY A 115 -68.09 4.72 10.85
N LEU A 116 -67.01 5.40 11.22
CA LEU A 116 -66.56 6.70 10.72
C LEU A 116 -65.53 6.51 9.61
N ALA A 117 -65.86 5.71 8.59
CA ALA A 117 -65.01 5.53 7.43
C ALA A 117 -64.90 6.85 6.64
N ASP A 118 -63.95 7.70 7.03
CA ASP A 118 -63.65 8.99 6.41
C ASP A 118 -62.67 8.80 5.25
N ALA A 119 -63.04 9.32 4.08
CA ALA A 119 -62.20 9.33 2.88
C ALA A 119 -60.83 9.98 3.14
N GLY A 120 -60.77 10.97 4.05
CA GLY A 120 -59.51 11.63 4.45
C GLY A 120 -58.52 10.70 5.17
N ALA A 121 -59.02 9.77 5.99
CA ALA A 121 -58.17 8.79 6.68
C ALA A 121 -57.60 7.75 5.70
N ILE A 122 -58.40 7.34 4.71
CA ILE A 122 -57.98 6.42 3.64
C ILE A 122 -56.90 7.08 2.77
N ASP A 123 -57.10 8.33 2.34
CA ASP A 123 -56.10 9.09 1.58
C ASP A 123 -54.78 9.25 2.34
N THR A 124 -54.85 9.48 3.65
CA THR A 124 -53.66 9.62 4.51
C THR A 124 -52.89 8.30 4.62
N ALA A 125 -53.59 7.17 4.75
CA ALA A 125 -52.96 5.86 4.79
C ALA A 125 -52.36 5.47 3.42
N MET A 126 -53.06 5.75 2.32
CA MET A 126 -52.58 5.47 0.97
C MET A 126 -51.33 6.31 0.65
N LYS A 127 -51.26 7.57 1.10
CA LYS A 127 -50.04 8.39 1.00
C LYS A 127 -48.87 7.79 1.80
N ALA A 128 -49.13 7.33 3.02
CA ALA A 128 -48.09 6.69 3.85
C ALA A 128 -47.57 5.38 3.22
N GLU A 129 -48.46 4.59 2.59
CA GLU A 129 -48.07 3.36 1.88
C GLU A 129 -47.27 3.65 0.60
N LEU A 130 -47.66 4.67 -0.16
CA LEU A 130 -46.89 5.13 -1.32
C LEU A 130 -45.49 5.64 -0.93
N GLU A 131 -45.39 6.40 0.17
CA GLU A 131 -44.10 6.85 0.70
C GLU A 131 -43.25 5.66 1.18
N ALA A 132 -43.88 4.64 1.75
CA ALA A 132 -43.21 3.41 2.14
C ALA A 132 -42.64 2.63 0.95
N LEU A 133 -43.47 2.42 -0.08
CA LEU A 133 -43.07 1.77 -1.32
C LEU A 133 -41.97 2.54 -2.03
N ALA A 134 -42.05 3.87 -2.07
CA ALA A 134 -41.00 4.71 -2.66
C ALA A 134 -39.67 4.61 -1.89
N THR A 135 -39.73 4.54 -0.56
CA THR A 135 -38.54 4.36 0.30
C THR A 135 -37.91 2.98 0.09
N LEU A 136 -38.72 1.93 0.04
CA LEU A 136 -38.25 0.57 -0.22
C LEU A 136 -37.56 0.47 -1.59
N ARG A 137 -38.24 0.93 -2.65
CA ARG A 137 -37.67 0.91 -4.02
C ARG A 137 -36.39 1.72 -4.15
N ALA A 138 -36.26 2.83 -3.41
CA ALA A 138 -35.02 3.61 -3.39
C ALA A 138 -33.88 2.84 -2.71
N GLY A 139 -34.17 2.11 -1.63
CA GLY A 139 -33.21 1.22 -0.97
C GLY A 139 -32.79 0.06 -1.89
N ASP A 140 -33.76 -0.65 -2.48
CA ASP A 140 -33.50 -1.75 -3.42
C ASP A 140 -32.62 -1.28 -4.59
N ARG A 141 -32.88 -0.07 -5.12
CA ARG A 141 -32.08 0.50 -6.20
C ARG A 141 -30.66 0.83 -5.75
N ALA A 142 -30.48 1.42 -4.57
CA ALA A 142 -29.15 1.72 -4.03
C ALA A 142 -28.34 0.43 -3.79
N GLU A 143 -28.98 -0.63 -3.30
CA GLU A 143 -28.36 -1.95 -3.13
C GLU A 143 -27.94 -2.55 -4.48
N LEU A 144 -28.83 -2.50 -5.49
CA LEU A 144 -28.51 -2.97 -6.84
C LEU A 144 -27.37 -2.16 -7.49
N GLU A 145 -27.36 -0.84 -7.33
CA GLU A 145 -26.28 0.02 -7.82
C GLU A 145 -24.94 -0.31 -7.13
N ALA A 146 -24.95 -0.60 -5.82
CA ALA A 146 -23.77 -1.06 -5.10
C ALA A 146 -23.28 -2.44 -5.60
N ILE A 147 -24.18 -3.40 -5.82
CA ILE A 147 -23.85 -4.72 -6.38
C ILE A 147 -23.25 -4.56 -7.79
N ILE A 148 -23.84 -3.71 -8.64
CA ILE A 148 -23.31 -3.44 -9.98
C ILE A 148 -21.92 -2.82 -9.90
N ALA A 149 -21.69 -1.87 -8.99
CA ALA A 149 -20.37 -1.25 -8.79
C ALA A 149 -19.32 -2.27 -8.33
N ASP A 150 -19.70 -3.24 -7.50
CA ASP A 150 -18.80 -4.30 -7.04
C ASP A 150 -18.53 -5.36 -8.14
N LEU A 151 -19.51 -5.65 -9.01
CA LEU A 151 -19.38 -6.62 -10.11
C LEU A 151 -18.68 -6.05 -11.36
N ALA A 152 -18.86 -4.77 -11.67
CA ALA A 152 -18.24 -4.11 -12.83
C ALA A 152 -16.72 -4.34 -12.97
N PRO A 153 -15.90 -4.23 -11.91
CA PRO A 153 -14.46 -4.50 -12.00
C PRO A 153 -14.11 -6.00 -12.15
N MET A 154 -15.05 -6.93 -11.93
CA MET A 154 -14.85 -8.35 -12.19
C MET A 154 -15.14 -8.68 -13.66
N ALA A 155 -16.22 -8.14 -14.23
CA ALA A 155 -16.54 -8.28 -15.65
C ALA A 155 -15.46 -7.67 -16.55
N ALA A 156 -14.95 -6.47 -16.21
CA ALA A 156 -13.89 -5.81 -16.97
C ALA A 156 -12.54 -6.57 -16.97
N LYS A 157 -12.31 -7.49 -16.00
CA LYS A 157 -11.11 -8.34 -15.96
C LYS A 157 -11.23 -9.57 -16.86
N GLU A 158 -12.44 -10.05 -17.15
CA GLU A 158 -12.66 -11.16 -18.08
C GLU A 158 -12.45 -10.73 -19.54
N ASP A 159 -12.87 -9.51 -19.90
CA ASP A 159 -12.71 -8.97 -21.26
C ASP A 159 -11.24 -8.59 -21.61
N GLY A 160 -10.40 -8.34 -20.60
CA GLY A 160 -8.97 -8.01 -20.79
C GLY A 160 -8.03 -9.21 -20.89
N ASN A 161 -8.56 -10.44 -20.85
CA ASN A 161 -7.78 -11.69 -20.91
C ASN A 161 -8.18 -12.57 -22.12
N ALA A 162 -8.86 -11.99 -23.11
CA ALA A 162 -9.12 -12.55 -24.44
C ALA A 162 -8.24 -11.84 -25.49
#